data_AF-A0A4Q3DCE6-F1
#
_entry.id   AF-A0A4Q3DCE6-F1
#
_cell.length_a   1.000
_cell.length_b   1.000
_cell.length_c   1.000
_cell.angle_alpha   90.00
_cell.angle_beta   90.00
_cell.angle_gamma   90.00
#
_symmetry.space_group_name_H-M   'P 1'
#
loop_
_entity.id
_entity.type
_entity.pdbx_description
1 polymer ?
#
loop_
_entity_poly.entity_id
_entity_poly.type
_entity_poly.pdbx_seq_one_letter_code
_entity_poly.pdbx_strand_id
1 'polypeptide(L)'
;MDRAARLFEIALAALMLVLTMPLLLAAAFAIWLGDGGAPIYLAPRVGRSGSDFHMLKLRTMVPEADRLVPEADRLVPEADRLGGQLAPVGDPRITTVGTWLRRWKLDELLQLWNVLRGEMRLVGPRPDVREGVALYSPEEL
;
A
#
# COMPACT_ATOMS: atom_id res chain seq x y z
N MET A 1 4.04 21.25 14.70
CA MET A 1 4.86 20.30 13.94
C MET A 1 6.24 20.91 13.79
N ASP A 2 7.29 20.20 14.21
CA ASP A 2 8.65 20.71 14.04
C ASP A 2 8.99 20.77 12.55
N ARG A 3 9.37 21.96 12.07
CA ARG A 3 9.72 22.18 10.66
C ARG A 3 10.99 21.43 10.28
N ALA A 4 11.93 21.28 11.22
CA ALA A 4 13.16 20.55 10.98
C ALA A 4 12.88 19.05 10.76
N ALA A 5 12.07 18.43 11.61
CA ALA A 5 11.61 17.05 11.42
C ALA A 5 10.95 16.84 10.05
N ARG A 6 10.09 17.76 9.61
CA ARG A 6 9.43 17.66 8.29
C ARG A 6 10.42 17.73 7.14
N LEU A 7 11.39 18.65 7.19
CA LEU A 7 12.43 18.77 6.15
C LEU A 7 13.30 17.52 6.10
N PHE A 8 13.66 16.96 7.26
CA PHE A 8 14.39 15.71 7.34
C PHE A 8 13.61 14.56 6.70
N GLU A 9 12.32 14.41 7.00
CA GLU A 9 11.48 13.37 6.41
C GLU A 9 11.40 13.49 4.87
N ILE A 10 11.26 14.72 4.35
CA ILE A 10 11.24 14.96 2.89
C ILE A 10 12.59 14.61 2.27
N ALA A 11 13.70 15.06 2.86
CA ALA A 11 15.04 14.80 2.34
C ALA A 11 15.35 13.29 2.33
N LEU A 12 15.01 12.59 3.40
CA LEU A 12 15.19 11.15 3.51
C LEU A 12 14.31 10.39 2.51
N ALA A 13 13.04 10.78 2.35
CA ALA A 13 12.15 10.18 1.37
C ALA A 13 12.64 10.39 -0.06
N ALA A 14 13.14 11.59 -0.40
CA ALA A 14 13.70 11.89 -1.71
C ALA A 14 14.94 11.04 -2.00
N LEU A 15 15.85 10.94 -1.03
CA LEU A 15 17.05 10.10 -1.15
C LEU A 15 16.68 8.62 -1.36
N MET A 16 15.81 8.07 -0.51
CA MET A 16 15.38 6.67 -0.63
C MET A 16 14.67 6.40 -1.96
N LEU A 17 13.87 7.34 -2.45
CA LEU A 17 13.18 7.20 -3.73
C LEU A 17 14.17 7.15 -4.90
N VAL A 18 15.19 8.01 -4.92
CA VAL A 18 16.25 7.98 -5.94
C VAL A 18 17.01 6.66 -5.89
N LEU A 19 17.41 6.20 -4.70
CA LEU A 19 18.15 4.95 -4.53
C LEU A 19 17.34 3.72 -4.93
N THR A 20 16.02 3.74 -4.69
CA THR A 20 15.12 2.62 -5.01
C THR A 20 14.50 2.71 -6.41
N MET A 21 14.74 3.79 -7.15
CA MET A 21 14.13 4.02 -8.47
C MET A 21 14.41 2.89 -9.49
N PRO A 22 15.64 2.36 -9.61
CA PRO A 22 15.89 1.24 -10.53
C PRO A 22 15.06 0.00 -10.19
N LEU A 23 14.91 -0.29 -8.89
CA LEU A 23 14.10 -1.40 -8.39
C LEU A 23 12.61 -1.18 -8.66
N LEU A 24 12.10 0.03 -8.42
CA LEU A 24 10.70 0.40 -8.70
C LEU A 24 10.38 0.26 -10.19
N LEU A 25 11.27 0.71 -11.08
CA LEU A 25 11.10 0.58 -12.52
C LEU A 25 11.12 -0.89 -12.97
N ALA A 26 12.05 -1.70 -12.45
CA ALA A 26 12.11 -3.12 -12.74
C ALA A 26 10.85 -3.86 -12.25
N ALA A 27 10.37 -3.55 -11.05
CA ALA A 27 9.15 -4.12 -10.49
C ALA A 27 7.91 -3.70 -11.29
N ALA A 28 7.81 -2.42 -11.67
CA ALA A 28 6.71 -1.92 -12.50
C ALA A 28 6.69 -2.60 -13.88
N PHE A 29 7.86 -2.77 -14.50
CA PHE A 29 7.99 -3.50 -15.75
C PHE A 29 7.60 -4.98 -15.60
N ALA A 30 8.02 -5.65 -14.52
CA ALA A 30 7.64 -7.04 -14.26
C ALA A 30 6.13 -7.23 -14.04
N ILE A 31 5.47 -6.29 -13.36
CA ILE A 31 4.00 -6.28 -13.22
C ILE A 31 3.35 -6.15 -14.59
N TRP A 32 3.79 -5.16 -15.38
CA TRP A 32 3.23 -4.92 -16.71
C TRP A 32 3.44 -6.10 -17.64
N LEU A 33 4.60 -6.77 -17.59
CA LEU A 33 4.87 -7.95 -18.41
C LEU A 33 3.97 -9.15 -18.04
N GLY A 34 3.49 -9.21 -16.79
CA GLY A 34 2.67 -10.31 -16.31
C GLY A 34 1.24 -10.31 -16.87
N ASP A 35 0.59 -9.14 -16.97
CA ASP A 35 -0.82 -9.05 -17.37
C ASP A 35 -1.17 -7.82 -18.24
N GLY A 36 -0.18 -7.02 -18.64
CA GLY A 36 -0.35 -5.81 -19.47
C GLY A 36 -0.99 -4.62 -18.75
N GLY A 37 -1.43 -4.78 -17.49
CA GLY A 37 -2.14 -3.76 -16.73
C GLY A 37 -1.21 -2.70 -16.11
N ALA A 38 -1.81 -1.59 -15.67
CA ALA A 38 -1.07 -0.50 -15.04
C ALA A 38 -0.33 -1.00 -13.77
N PRO A 39 0.97 -0.72 -13.61
CA PRO A 39 1.75 -1.24 -12.48
C PRO A 39 1.54 -0.47 -11.18
N ILE A 40 0.88 0.68 -11.21
CA ILE A 40 0.62 1.52 -10.03
C ILE A 40 -0.83 1.34 -9.62
N TYR A 41 -1.05 1.10 -8.33
CA TYR A 41 -2.36 1.10 -7.70
C TYR A 41 -2.51 2.32 -6.79
N LEU A 42 -3.63 3.01 -6.91
CA LEU A 42 -4.00 4.17 -6.11
C LEU A 42 -4.96 3.70 -5.02
N ALA A 43 -4.46 3.41 -3.82
CA ALA A 43 -5.30 2.93 -2.72
C ALA A 43 -5.96 4.11 -2.00
N PRO A 44 -7.30 4.26 -2.01
CA PRO A 44 -7.98 5.31 -1.25
C PRO A 44 -7.74 5.11 0.25
N ARG A 45 -7.31 6.16 0.95
CA ARG A 45 -7.01 6.14 2.38
C ARG A 45 -7.39 7.44 3.04
N VAL A 46 -7.64 7.36 4.33
CA VAL A 46 -7.86 8.53 5.19
C VAL A 46 -6.54 8.93 5.82
N GLY A 47 -6.13 10.16 5.54
CA GLY A 47 -4.94 10.81 6.08
C GLY A 47 -5.26 11.67 7.30
N ARG A 48 -4.35 12.61 7.58
CA ARG A 48 -4.45 13.51 8.73
C ARG A 48 -5.76 14.29 8.73
N SER A 49 -6.40 14.38 9.90
CA SER A 49 -7.64 15.16 10.09
C SER A 49 -8.80 14.68 9.21
N GLY A 50 -8.81 13.39 8.84
CA GLY A 50 -9.92 12.79 8.09
C GLY A 50 -9.91 13.04 6.58
N SER A 51 -8.86 13.67 6.05
CA SER A 51 -8.77 13.99 4.61
C SER A 51 -8.48 12.75 3.77
N ASP A 52 -9.23 12.53 2.70
CA ASP A 52 -8.93 11.46 1.75
C ASP A 52 -7.69 11.77 0.92
N PHE A 53 -6.90 10.74 0.64
CA PHE A 53 -5.82 10.78 -0.34
C PHE A 53 -5.61 9.40 -0.97
N HIS A 54 -4.84 9.37 -2.05
CA HIS A 54 -4.47 8.12 -2.73
C HIS A 54 -3.07 7.68 -2.32
N MET A 55 -2.99 6.62 -1.55
CA MET A 55 -1.74 5.97 -1.16
C MET A 55 -1.19 5.16 -2.35
N LEU A 56 0.00 5.53 -2.81
CA LEU A 56 0.62 4.94 -3.99
C LEU A 56 1.24 3.59 -3.64
N LYS A 57 0.94 2.58 -4.45
CA LYS A 57 1.54 1.24 -4.35
C LYS A 57 1.89 0.68 -5.70
N LEU A 58 2.84 -0.25 -5.74
CA LEU A 58 2.93 -1.14 -6.88
C LEU A 58 1.78 -2.13 -6.82
N ARG A 59 1.13 -2.38 -7.96
CA ARG A 59 0.00 -3.29 -8.05
C ARG A 59 0.50 -4.72 -7.88
N THR A 60 0.01 -5.38 -6.83
CA THR A 60 0.35 -6.77 -6.54
C THR A 60 -0.80 -7.73 -6.87
N MET A 61 -1.95 -7.19 -7.26
CA MET A 61 -3.16 -7.96 -7.54
C MET A 61 -3.49 -7.95 -9.02
N VAL A 62 -4.12 -9.02 -9.50
CA VAL A 62 -4.67 -9.10 -10.86
C VAL A 62 -5.70 -7.99 -11.09
N PRO A 63 -5.92 -7.55 -12.35
CA PRO A 63 -7.02 -6.66 -12.67
C PRO A 63 -8.36 -7.25 -12.20
N GLU A 64 -9.28 -6.40 -11.74
CA GLU A 64 -10.61 -6.83 -11.28
C GLU A 64 -10.59 -7.86 -10.13
N ALA A 65 -9.57 -7.82 -9.27
CA ALA A 65 -9.40 -8.71 -8.12
C ALA A 65 -10.63 -8.79 -7.19
N ASP A 66 -11.50 -7.77 -7.18
CA ASP A 66 -12.74 -7.77 -6.41
C ASP A 66 -13.69 -8.92 -6.80
N ARG A 67 -13.65 -9.38 -8.07
CA ARG A 67 -14.45 -10.52 -8.54
C ARG A 67 -14.04 -11.84 -7.91
N LEU A 68 -12.81 -11.93 -7.41
CA LEU A 68 -12.23 -13.13 -6.80
C LEU A 68 -12.32 -13.10 -5.27
N VAL A 69 -12.93 -12.07 -4.67
CA VAL A 69 -13.14 -11.99 -3.21
C VAL A 69 -13.84 -13.25 -2.67
N PRO A 70 -14.93 -13.77 -3.28
CA PRO A 70 -15.58 -14.99 -2.78
C PRO A 70 -14.67 -16.21 -2.77
N GLU A 71 -13.72 -16.29 -3.70
CA GLU A 71 -12.75 -17.39 -3.77
C GLU A 71 -11.64 -17.22 -2.74
N ALA A 72 -11.13 -16.00 -2.58
CA ALA A 72 -10.13 -15.67 -1.58
C ALA A 72 -10.65 -15.85 -0.15
N ASP A 73 -11.90 -15.49 0.13
CA ASP A 73 -12.52 -15.60 1.45
C ASP A 73 -12.70 -17.05 1.91
N ARG A 74 -12.78 -18.01 0.96
CA ARG A 74 -12.79 -19.45 1.27
C ARG A 74 -11.44 -19.95 1.78
N LEU A 75 -10.36 -19.23 1.50
CA LEU A 75 -9.00 -19.59 1.93
C LEU A 75 -8.66 -19.02 3.31
N VAL A 76 -9.47 -18.10 3.85
CA VAL A 76 -9.25 -17.49 5.18
C VAL A 76 -9.91 -18.38 6.25
N PRO A 77 -9.13 -18.97 7.18
CA PRO A 77 -9.69 -19.68 8.32
C PRO A 77 -10.64 -18.79 9.12
N GLU A 78 -11.72 -19.36 9.64
CA GLU A 78 -12.75 -18.60 10.35
C GLU A 78 -12.20 -17.83 11.57
N ALA A 79 -11.15 -18.36 12.21
CA ALA A 79 -10.44 -17.73 13.32
C ALA A 79 -9.65 -16.46 12.92
N ASP A 80 -9.25 -16.33 11.65
CA ASP A 80 -8.37 -15.25 11.16
C ASP A 80 -9.14 -14.10 10.49
N ARG A 81 -10.46 -14.24 10.28
CA ARG A 81 -11.30 -13.24 9.61
C ARG A 81 -11.39 -11.89 10.33
N LEU A 82 -11.06 -11.85 11.62
CA LEU A 82 -11.12 -10.65 12.46
C LEU A 82 -9.79 -9.88 12.54
N GLY A 83 -8.69 -10.46 12.05
CA GLY A 83 -7.38 -9.79 12.03
C GLY A 83 -7.11 -9.26 10.62
N GLY A 84 -6.69 -8.00 10.49
CA GLY A 84 -6.26 -7.39 9.22
C GLY A 84 -4.97 -8.02 8.67
N GLN A 85 -4.98 -9.32 8.43
CA GLN A 85 -3.81 -10.15 8.18
C GLN A 85 -3.60 -10.39 6.70
N LEU A 86 -2.35 -10.72 6.40
CA LEU A 86 -1.84 -11.07 5.08
C LEU A 86 -2.86 -11.91 4.31
N ALA A 87 -3.02 -11.58 3.03
CA ALA A 87 -3.76 -12.41 2.11
C ALA A 87 -3.33 -13.89 2.23
N PRO A 88 -4.30 -14.83 2.26
CA PRO A 88 -4.01 -16.23 2.52
C PRO A 88 -3.06 -16.81 1.49
N VAL A 89 -2.33 -17.86 1.88
CA VAL A 89 -1.46 -18.59 0.95
C VAL A 89 -2.33 -19.13 -0.19
N GLY A 90 -1.98 -18.78 -1.43
CA GLY A 90 -2.75 -19.16 -2.61
C GLY A 90 -3.90 -18.22 -2.97
N ASP A 91 -3.98 -17.02 -2.39
CA ASP A 91 -4.97 -16.01 -2.78
C ASP A 91 -4.90 -15.75 -4.31
N PRO A 92 -5.96 -16.11 -5.06
CA PRO A 92 -5.97 -16.02 -6.52
C PRO A 92 -5.92 -14.57 -7.02
N ARG A 93 -6.17 -13.60 -6.14
CA ARG A 93 -6.08 -12.17 -6.46
C ARG A 93 -4.64 -11.73 -6.65
N ILE A 94 -3.65 -12.42 -6.11
CA ILE A 94 -2.25 -11.95 -6.07
C ILE A 94 -1.46 -12.55 -7.22
N THR A 95 -0.75 -11.70 -7.95
CA THR A 95 0.14 -12.16 -9.03
C THR A 95 1.41 -12.78 -8.46
N THR A 96 2.10 -13.63 -9.23
CA THR A 96 3.39 -14.20 -8.80
C THR A 96 4.40 -13.10 -8.44
N VAL A 97 4.48 -12.04 -9.25
CA VAL A 97 5.30 -10.85 -8.96
C VAL A 97 4.81 -10.17 -7.68
N GLY A 98 3.49 -10.00 -7.54
CA GLY A 98 2.85 -9.42 -6.36
C GLY A 98 3.20 -10.15 -5.06
N THR A 99 3.30 -11.47 -5.07
CA THR A 99 3.72 -12.28 -3.92
C THR A 99 5.13 -11.89 -3.45
N TRP A 100 6.07 -11.76 -4.39
CA TRP A 100 7.44 -11.32 -4.08
C TRP A 100 7.48 -9.87 -3.57
N LEU A 101 6.73 -8.96 -4.21
CA LEU A 101 6.67 -7.57 -3.78
C LEU A 101 6.15 -7.43 -2.35
N ARG A 102 5.06 -8.14 -2.01
CA ARG A 102 4.47 -8.13 -0.65
C ARG A 102 5.39 -8.75 0.39
N ARG A 103 6.08 -9.83 0.05
CA ARG A 103 7.02 -10.52 0.95
C ARG A 103 8.13 -9.59 1.43
N TRP A 104 8.62 -8.73 0.55
CA TRP A 104 9.70 -7.78 0.82
C TRP A 104 9.22 -6.34 1.04
N LYS A 105 7.89 -6.11 1.11
CA LYS A 105 7.25 -4.78 1.24
C LYS A 105 7.67 -3.77 0.16
N LEU A 106 8.11 -4.27 -1.00
CA LEU A 106 8.55 -3.41 -2.11
C LEU A 106 7.37 -2.68 -2.75
N ASP A 107 6.15 -3.21 -2.61
CA ASP A 107 4.94 -2.58 -3.10
C ASP A 107 4.62 -1.25 -2.41
N GLU A 108 5.17 -1.02 -1.22
CA GLU A 108 4.95 0.18 -0.43
C GLU A 108 6.01 1.26 -0.66
N LEU A 109 7.09 0.99 -1.40
CA LEU A 109 8.15 1.97 -1.67
C LEU A 109 7.64 3.19 -2.45
N LEU A 110 6.60 3.05 -3.27
CA LEU A 110 5.97 4.19 -3.95
C LEU A 110 5.33 5.20 -2.99
N GLN A 111 5.05 4.81 -1.73
CA GLN A 111 4.52 5.71 -0.70
C GLN A 111 5.50 6.82 -0.31
N LEU A 112 6.80 6.69 -0.62
CA LEU A 112 7.77 7.78 -0.46
C LEU A 112 7.33 9.03 -1.23
N TRP A 113 6.64 8.87 -2.35
CA TRP A 113 6.06 9.98 -3.11
C TRP A 113 4.92 10.67 -2.34
N ASN A 114 4.10 9.93 -1.59
CA ASN A 114 3.10 10.50 -0.69
C ASN A 114 3.76 11.33 0.44
N VAL A 115 4.92 10.89 0.95
CA VAL A 115 5.70 11.66 1.93
C VAL A 115 6.16 12.99 1.33
N LEU A 116 6.71 12.98 0.11
CA LEU A 116 7.14 14.19 -0.60
C LEU A 116 5.96 15.17 -0.82
N ARG A 117 4.78 14.66 -1.18
CA ARG A 117 3.55 15.47 -1.34
C ARG A 117 2.95 15.99 -0.03
N GLY A 118 3.39 15.47 1.12
CA GLY A 118 2.85 15.87 2.43
C GLY A 118 1.54 15.22 2.81
N GLU A 119 1.14 14.18 2.08
CA GLU A 119 -0.03 13.36 2.39
C GLU A 119 0.28 12.35 3.51
N MET A 120 1.55 11.94 3.63
CA MET A 120 2.03 10.96 4.61
C MET A 120 3.31 11.42 5.33
N ARG A 121 3.63 10.72 6.42
CA ARG A 121 4.89 10.81 7.16
C ARG A 121 5.67 9.51 7.00
N LEU A 122 6.99 9.57 7.18
CA LEU A 122 7.82 8.36 7.19
C LEU A 122 7.56 7.56 8.46
N VAL A 123 7.36 8.25 9.58
CA VAL A 123 7.03 7.65 10.87
C VAL A 123 5.72 8.23 11.37
N GLY A 124 4.70 7.39 11.48
CA GLY A 124 3.37 7.75 11.96
C GLY A 124 2.39 6.58 11.85
N PRO A 125 1.13 6.78 12.29
CA PRO A 125 0.07 5.80 12.11
C PRO A 125 -0.10 5.43 10.64
N ARG A 126 -0.36 4.15 10.36
CA ARG A 126 -0.61 3.68 9.00
C ARG A 126 -2.00 4.18 8.55
N PRO A 127 -2.11 4.88 7.41
CA PRO A 127 -3.41 5.31 6.89
C PRO A 127 -4.33 4.13 6.62
N ASP A 128 -5.58 4.24 7.11
CA ASP A 128 -6.59 3.19 6.99
C ASP A 128 -7.66 3.54 5.94
N VAL A 129 -8.46 2.55 5.56
CA VAL A 129 -9.64 2.74 4.71
C VAL A 129 -10.72 3.50 5.47
N ARG A 130 -11.58 4.22 4.74
CA ARG A 130 -12.61 5.07 5.33
C ARG A 130 -13.58 4.27 6.20
N GLU A 131 -13.91 3.06 5.78
CA GLU A 131 -14.75 2.13 6.53
C GLU A 131 -14.11 1.71 7.86
N GLY A 132 -12.78 1.55 7.88
CA GLY A 132 -12.02 1.23 9.09
C GLY A 132 -11.99 2.39 10.07
N VAL A 133 -11.70 3.60 9.56
CA VAL A 133 -11.70 4.83 10.37
C VAL A 133 -13.08 5.13 10.97
N ALA A 134 -14.17 4.77 10.29
CA ALA A 134 -15.52 4.94 10.82
C ALA A 134 -15.82 4.09 12.07
N LEU A 135 -15.00 3.07 12.34
CA LEU A 135 -15.10 2.22 13.53
C LEU A 135 -14.26 2.74 14.70
N TYR A 136 -13.41 3.75 14.47
CA TYR A 136 -12.51 4.28 15.50
C TYR A 136 -13.32 5.12 16.49
N SER A 137 -12.98 4.97 17.77
CA SER A 137 -13.43 5.88 18.81
C SER A 137 -12.83 7.28 18.61
N PRO A 138 -13.42 8.34 19.18
CA PRO A 138 -12.86 9.70 19.10
C PRO A 138 -11.42 9.82 19.64
N GLU A 139 -10.99 8.88 20.48
CA GLU A 139 -9.65 8.83 21.06
C GLU A 139 -8.60 8.19 20.13
N GLU A 140 -9.07 7.48 19.09
CA GLU A 140 -8.25 6.77 18.10
C GLU A 140 -8.08 7.56 16.78
N LEU A 141 -8.79 8.68 16.62
CA LEU A 141 -8.74 9.60 15.45
C LEU A 141 -7.64 10.67 15.57
#